data_AF-A0A3N6ZNY5-F1
#
_entry.id   AF-A0A3N6ZNY5-F1
#
_cell.length_a   1.000
_cell.length_b   1.000
_cell.length_c   1.000
_cell.angle_alpha   90.00
_cell.angle_beta   90.00
_cell.angle_gamma   90.00
#
_symmetry.space_group_name_H-M   'P 1'
#
loop_
_entity.id
_entity.type
_entity.pdbx_description
1 polymer ?
#
loop_
_entity_poly.entity_id
_entity_poly.type
_entity_poly.pdbx_seq_one_letter_code
_entity_poly.pdbx_strand_id
1 'polypeptide(L)'
;MSLQDKYAQLLTAAKNMGVSNLAVAEQEGTLHVSGTANSTADYDSLWSLYGQIDPNMASGDLMMNIDIKADSGASLKVTTDSTNLNIRSTPSTEGEIVGKAAHEEVVTLVEKTDDSWWKIRTANGEEGYAYAQYLSPM
;
A
#
# COMPACT_ATOMS: atom_id res chain seq x y z
N MET A 1 27.57 -2.60 11.98
CA MET A 1 26.83 -1.91 10.90
C MET A 1 25.59 -1.34 11.53
N SER A 2 25.24 -0.09 11.20
CA SER A 2 23.98 0.48 11.67
C SER A 2 22.80 -0.19 10.94
N LEU A 3 21.59 -0.14 11.51
CA LEU A 3 20.40 -0.59 10.80
C LEU A 3 20.17 0.25 9.54
N GLN A 4 20.53 1.52 9.58
CA GLN A 4 20.48 2.40 8.42
C GLN A 4 21.37 1.91 7.26
N ASP A 5 22.55 1.36 7.56
CA ASP A 5 23.43 0.76 6.53
C ASP A 5 22.81 -0.51 5.94
N LYS A 6 22.22 -1.37 6.80
CA LYS A 6 21.52 -2.60 6.38
C LYS A 6 20.34 -2.28 5.46
N TYR A 7 19.55 -1.24 5.79
CA TYR A 7 18.37 -0.82 5.02
C TYR A 7 18.65 0.33 4.03
N ALA A 8 19.92 0.64 3.74
CA ALA A 8 20.30 1.76 2.89
C ALA A 8 19.68 1.69 1.47
N GLN A 9 19.53 0.48 0.92
CA GLN A 9 18.89 0.28 -0.39
C GLN A 9 17.40 0.64 -0.35
N LEU A 10 16.70 0.24 0.70
CA LEU A 10 15.27 0.55 0.91
C LEU A 10 15.07 2.05 1.12
N LEU A 11 15.90 2.69 1.94
CA LEU A 11 15.84 4.14 2.17
C LEU A 11 16.12 4.93 0.90
N THR A 12 17.10 4.48 0.10
CA THR A 12 17.41 5.08 -1.21
C THR A 12 16.25 4.92 -2.18
N ALA A 13 15.61 3.74 -2.23
CA ALA A 13 14.44 3.50 -3.05
C ALA A 13 13.29 4.45 -2.65
N ALA A 14 12.95 4.53 -1.36
CA ALA A 14 11.91 5.43 -0.86
C ALA A 14 12.13 6.89 -1.25
N LYS A 15 13.39 7.37 -1.16
CA LYS A 15 13.76 8.72 -1.62
C LYS A 15 13.62 8.88 -3.13
N ASN A 16 14.08 7.92 -3.92
CA ASN A 16 13.99 7.96 -5.39
C ASN A 16 12.54 7.91 -5.90
N MET A 17 11.66 7.22 -5.18
CA MET A 17 10.24 7.07 -5.50
C MET A 17 9.41 8.30 -5.05
N GLY A 18 10.06 9.27 -4.41
CA GLY A 18 9.42 10.52 -4.00
C GLY A 18 8.44 10.34 -2.84
N VAL A 19 8.68 9.37 -1.96
CA VAL A 19 7.89 9.19 -0.73
C VAL A 19 7.88 10.51 0.05
N SER A 20 6.70 11.10 0.20
CA SER A 20 6.51 12.36 0.91
C SER A 20 6.64 12.14 2.42
N ASN A 21 7.08 13.16 3.15
CA ASN A 21 7.21 13.10 4.61
C ASN A 21 8.02 11.90 5.14
N LEU A 22 9.02 11.43 4.36
CA LEU A 22 9.86 10.31 4.73
C LEU A 22 10.68 10.66 6.00
N ALA A 23 10.37 10.00 7.10
CA ALA A 23 11.10 10.09 8.36
C ALA A 23 11.74 8.73 8.67
N VAL A 24 13.01 8.78 9.07
CA VAL A 24 13.81 7.61 9.42
C VAL A 24 14.39 7.85 10.79
N ALA A 25 14.02 7.02 11.76
CA ALA A 25 14.50 7.11 13.14
C ALA A 25 14.92 5.73 13.63
N GLU A 26 16.02 5.64 14.36
CA GLU A 26 16.44 4.39 15.01
C GLU A 26 16.12 4.52 16.51
N GLN A 27 15.27 3.64 17.03
CA GLN A 27 14.83 3.63 18.42
C GLN A 27 14.92 2.23 19.00
N GLU A 28 15.61 2.07 20.13
CA GLU A 28 15.69 0.81 20.89
C GLU A 28 16.12 -0.41 20.06
N GLY A 29 16.96 -0.21 19.04
CA GLY A 29 17.41 -1.29 18.15
C GLY A 29 16.43 -1.65 17.03
N THR A 30 15.42 -0.81 16.77
CA THR A 30 14.50 -0.91 15.63
C THR A 30 14.61 0.34 14.76
N LEU A 31 14.62 0.19 13.45
CA LEU A 31 14.57 1.27 12.48
C LEU A 31 13.12 1.57 12.13
N HIS A 32 12.62 2.72 12.54
CA HIS A 32 11.31 3.23 12.19
C HIS A 32 11.41 4.05 10.91
N VAL A 33 10.75 3.59 9.86
CA VAL A 33 10.68 4.28 8.57
C VAL A 33 9.22 4.62 8.31
N SER A 34 8.88 5.90 8.36
CA SER A 34 7.53 6.38 8.05
C SER A 34 7.53 7.31 6.85
N GLY A 35 6.43 7.38 6.12
CA GLY A 35 6.32 8.27 4.97
C GLY A 35 5.01 8.08 4.23
N THR A 36 4.84 8.77 3.11
CA THR A 36 3.65 8.70 2.26
C THR A 36 4.07 8.40 0.82
N ALA A 37 3.90 7.16 0.38
CA ALA A 37 4.12 6.71 -0.99
C ALA A 37 3.12 7.37 -1.95
N ASN A 38 3.55 7.66 -3.18
CA ASN A 38 2.67 8.29 -4.17
C ASN A 38 1.68 7.31 -4.79
N SER A 39 2.05 6.03 -4.86
CA SER A 39 1.26 4.96 -5.45
C SER A 39 1.39 3.66 -4.66
N THR A 40 0.47 2.72 -4.89
CA THR A 40 0.60 1.38 -4.31
C THR A 40 1.77 0.61 -4.93
N ALA A 41 2.10 0.84 -6.20
CA ALA A 41 3.29 0.23 -6.81
C ALA A 41 4.59 0.66 -6.10
N ASP A 42 4.65 1.92 -5.65
CA ASP A 42 5.77 2.41 -4.85
C ASP A 42 5.82 1.71 -3.49
N TYR A 43 4.68 1.62 -2.83
CA TYR A 43 4.54 0.92 -1.56
C TYR A 43 4.98 -0.56 -1.69
N ASP A 44 4.44 -1.30 -2.67
CA ASP A 44 4.75 -2.72 -2.91
C ASP A 44 6.24 -2.94 -3.18
N SER A 45 6.86 -2.02 -3.93
CA SER A 45 8.31 -2.08 -4.20
C SER A 45 9.14 -1.91 -2.92
N LEU A 46 8.70 -1.07 -1.97
CA LEU A 46 9.36 -0.91 -0.68
C LEU A 46 9.26 -2.17 0.18
N TRP A 47 8.09 -2.82 0.21
CA TRP A 47 7.90 -4.10 0.92
C TRP A 47 8.67 -5.24 0.29
N SER A 48 8.73 -5.29 -1.04
CA SER A 48 9.54 -6.27 -1.77
C SER A 48 11.02 -6.13 -1.44
N LEU A 49 11.55 -4.89 -1.43
CA LEU A 49 12.93 -4.62 -1.00
C LEU A 49 13.15 -4.99 0.46
N TYR A 50 12.19 -4.71 1.34
CA TYR A 50 12.26 -5.12 2.74
C TYR A 50 12.38 -6.65 2.86
N GLY A 51 11.54 -7.40 2.14
CA GLY A 51 11.60 -8.87 2.10
C GLY A 51 12.89 -9.42 1.48
N GLN A 52 13.55 -8.70 0.58
CA GLN A 52 14.87 -9.09 0.06
C GLN A 52 15.98 -8.91 1.10
N ILE A 53 15.88 -7.88 1.94
CA ILE A 53 16.87 -7.58 2.98
C ILE A 53 16.69 -8.51 4.18
N ASP A 54 15.43 -8.77 4.60
CA ASP A 54 15.09 -9.70 5.68
C ASP A 54 14.02 -10.71 5.22
N PRO A 55 14.42 -11.78 4.52
CA PRO A 55 13.51 -12.76 3.94
C PRO A 55 12.71 -13.61 4.93
N ASN A 56 12.92 -13.47 6.25
CA ASN A 56 12.14 -14.16 7.27
C ASN A 56 11.49 -13.21 8.27
N MET A 57 11.60 -11.88 8.09
CA MET A 57 11.21 -10.86 9.07
C MET A 57 11.71 -11.18 10.49
N ALA A 58 12.79 -11.96 10.59
CA ALA A 58 13.15 -12.65 11.82
C ALA A 58 13.91 -11.73 12.77
N SER A 59 14.49 -10.65 12.22
CA SER A 59 15.29 -9.73 13.01
C SER A 59 14.42 -8.79 13.85
N GLY A 60 13.19 -8.50 13.41
CA GLY A 60 12.34 -7.50 14.07
C GLY A 60 12.96 -6.09 14.11
N ASP A 61 14.00 -5.86 13.31
CA ASP A 61 14.85 -4.66 13.35
C ASP A 61 14.24 -3.45 12.62
N LEU A 62 13.09 -3.59 11.95
CA LEU A 62 12.50 -2.51 11.15
C LEU A 62 10.98 -2.46 11.32
N MET A 63 10.48 -1.27 11.61
CA MET A 63 9.06 -0.92 11.51
C MET A 63 8.87 0.01 10.33
N MET A 64 8.10 -0.45 9.34
CA MET A 64 7.72 0.34 8.17
C MET A 64 6.28 0.86 8.35
N ASN A 65 6.13 2.17 8.37
CA ASN A 65 4.86 2.89 8.45
C ASN A 65 4.72 3.81 7.23
N ILE A 66 4.65 3.22 6.04
CA ILE A 66 4.46 3.98 4.81
C ILE A 66 2.96 4.04 4.51
N ASP A 67 2.37 5.22 4.62
CA ASP A 67 1.02 5.47 4.11
C ASP A 67 1.07 5.61 2.58
N ILE A 68 -0.06 5.39 1.90
CA ILE A 68 -0.19 5.77 0.48
C ILE A 68 -0.90 7.12 0.38
N LYS A 69 -0.54 7.97 -0.57
CA LYS A 69 -1.13 9.29 -0.80
C LYS A 69 -2.55 9.16 -1.37
N ALA A 70 -3.48 8.78 -0.51
CA ALA A 70 -4.90 8.65 -0.84
C ALA A 70 -5.73 8.97 0.40
N ASP A 71 -6.35 10.14 0.42
CA ASP A 71 -7.27 10.54 1.48
C ASP A 71 -8.65 9.89 1.27
N SER A 72 -9.42 9.74 2.35
CA SER A 72 -10.84 9.36 2.22
C SER A 72 -11.56 10.38 1.33
N GLY A 73 -12.25 9.89 0.31
CA GLY A 73 -12.85 10.68 -0.77
C GLY A 73 -11.97 10.84 -2.02
N ALA A 74 -10.73 10.35 -2.02
CA ALA A 74 -9.87 10.38 -3.21
C ALA A 74 -10.44 9.51 -4.34
N SER A 75 -10.27 9.96 -5.58
CA SER A 75 -10.59 9.16 -6.77
C SER A 75 -9.41 8.23 -7.06
N LEU A 76 -9.66 6.93 -7.10
CA LEU A 76 -8.70 5.89 -7.42
C LEU A 76 -9.08 5.26 -8.76
N LYS A 77 -8.08 4.98 -9.60
CA LYS A 77 -8.22 4.27 -10.85
C LYS A 77 -7.84 2.80 -10.65
N VAL A 78 -8.71 1.90 -11.09
CA VAL A 78 -8.45 0.46 -11.11
C VAL A 78 -7.41 0.13 -12.17
N THR A 79 -6.26 -0.38 -11.75
CA THR A 79 -5.09 -0.69 -12.60
C THR A 79 -4.78 -2.19 -12.56
N THR A 80 -5.71 -3.01 -13.05
CA THR A 80 -5.58 -4.47 -13.16
C THR A 80 -4.99 -4.93 -14.49
N ASP A 81 -4.38 -6.11 -14.58
CA ASP A 81 -3.93 -6.74 -15.85
C ASP A 81 -5.11 -7.28 -16.68
N SER A 82 -6.02 -6.41 -17.13
CA SER A 82 -7.19 -6.75 -17.97
C SER A 82 -8.30 -7.58 -17.30
N THR A 83 -8.33 -7.68 -15.98
CA THR A 83 -9.41 -8.35 -15.24
C THR A 83 -10.21 -7.37 -14.38
N ASN A 84 -11.46 -7.72 -14.07
CA ASN A 84 -12.27 -6.89 -13.18
C ASN A 84 -11.78 -7.04 -11.74
N LEU A 85 -11.62 -5.92 -11.04
CA LEU A 85 -11.32 -5.88 -9.62
C LEU A 85 -12.55 -6.30 -8.83
N ASN A 86 -12.45 -7.39 -8.09
CA ASN A 86 -13.55 -7.86 -7.25
C ASN A 86 -13.60 -7.04 -5.96
N ILE A 87 -14.78 -6.52 -5.66
CA ILE A 87 -15.09 -5.76 -4.46
C ILE A 87 -15.81 -6.72 -3.52
N ARG A 88 -15.27 -6.91 -2.32
CA ARG A 88 -15.74 -7.90 -1.34
C ARG A 88 -16.39 -7.25 -0.13
N SER A 89 -17.29 -7.97 0.53
CA SER A 89 -17.96 -7.49 1.76
C SER A 89 -17.01 -7.34 2.95
N THR A 90 -15.93 -8.12 2.97
CA THR A 90 -14.90 -8.13 4.01
C THR A 90 -13.50 -8.01 3.41
N PRO A 91 -12.50 -7.49 4.14
CA PRO A 91 -11.09 -7.43 3.71
C PRO A 91 -10.43 -8.82 3.76
N SER A 92 -10.99 -9.78 3.02
CA SER A 92 -10.52 -11.17 2.97
C SER A 92 -10.82 -11.78 1.60
N THR A 93 -9.94 -12.69 1.14
CA THR A 93 -10.15 -13.50 -0.07
C THR A 93 -11.31 -14.48 0.05
N GLU A 94 -11.77 -14.75 1.27
CA GLU A 94 -12.95 -15.56 1.56
C GLU A 94 -14.24 -14.72 1.61
N GLY A 95 -14.11 -13.39 1.62
CA GLY A 95 -15.25 -12.48 1.64
C GLY A 95 -16.13 -12.58 0.39
N GLU A 96 -17.44 -12.44 0.54
CA GLU A 96 -18.36 -12.48 -0.60
C GLU A 96 -18.13 -11.30 -1.55
N ILE A 97 -18.20 -11.55 -2.86
CA ILE A 97 -18.05 -10.48 -3.87
C ILE A 97 -19.37 -9.70 -3.92
N VAL A 98 -19.35 -8.47 -3.43
CA VAL A 98 -20.51 -7.56 -3.41
C VAL A 98 -20.59 -6.69 -4.65
N GLY A 99 -19.47 -6.53 -5.38
CA GLY A 99 -19.41 -5.72 -6.59
C GLY A 99 -18.16 -6.01 -7.41
N LYS A 100 -18.06 -5.41 -8.59
CA LYS A 100 -16.89 -5.52 -9.47
C LYS A 100 -16.63 -4.18 -10.13
N ALA A 101 -15.38 -3.74 -10.14
CA ALA A 101 -14.94 -2.59 -10.89
C ALA A 101 -14.15 -3.04 -12.12
N ALA A 102 -14.43 -2.47 -13.29
CA ALA A 102 -13.71 -2.77 -14.51
C ALA A 102 -12.28 -2.23 -14.48
N HIS A 103 -11.42 -2.75 -15.36
CA HIS A 103 -10.12 -2.15 -15.60
C HIS A 103 -10.30 -0.68 -16.03
N GLU A 104 -9.45 0.21 -15.51
CA GLU A 104 -9.50 1.66 -15.68
C GLU A 104 -10.74 2.35 -15.08
N GLU A 105 -11.60 1.63 -14.38
CA GLU A 105 -12.75 2.23 -13.69
C GLU A 105 -12.27 3.13 -12.56
N VAL A 106 -12.99 4.24 -12.36
CA VAL A 106 -12.74 5.17 -11.26
C VAL A 106 -13.64 4.82 -10.09
N VAL A 107 -13.02 4.56 -8.95
CA VAL A 107 -13.68 4.31 -7.68
C VAL A 107 -13.28 5.37 -6.67
N THR A 108 -14.09 5.60 -5.66
CA THR A 108 -13.77 6.54 -4.57
C THR A 108 -13.22 5.76 -3.39
N LEU A 109 -12.07 6.18 -2.85
CA LEU A 109 -11.57 5.67 -1.59
C LEU A 109 -12.51 6.07 -0.47
N VAL A 110 -13.06 5.11 0.26
CA VAL A 110 -13.88 5.38 1.45
C VAL A 110 -13.00 5.31 2.70
N GLU A 111 -12.25 4.23 2.85
CA GLU A 111 -11.46 3.97 4.05
C GLU A 111 -10.29 3.05 3.71
N LYS A 112 -9.16 3.23 4.37
CA LYS A 112 -8.05 2.28 4.33
C LYS A 112 -8.14 1.41 5.57
N THR A 113 -8.51 0.15 5.39
CA THR A 113 -8.58 -0.78 6.52
C THR A 113 -7.19 -1.28 6.87
N ASP A 114 -6.40 -1.57 5.85
CA ASP A 114 -5.03 -2.00 5.97
C ASP A 114 -4.30 -1.72 4.66
N ASP A 115 -3.04 -2.12 4.61
CA ASP A 115 -2.17 -1.90 3.46
C ASP A 115 -2.57 -2.72 2.22
N SER A 116 -3.24 -3.85 2.43
CA SER A 116 -3.66 -4.75 1.35
C SER A 116 -5.09 -4.49 0.90
N TRP A 117 -5.97 -4.06 1.81
CA TRP A 117 -7.41 -3.91 1.58
C TRP A 117 -7.90 -2.52 1.90
N TRP A 118 -8.45 -1.89 0.86
CA TRP A 118 -9.07 -0.58 0.96
C TRP A 118 -10.55 -0.70 0.69
N LYS A 119 -11.34 -0.03 1.52
CA LYS A 119 -12.76 0.18 1.29
C LYS A 119 -12.92 1.23 0.22
N ILE A 120 -13.52 0.85 -0.90
CA ILE A 120 -13.82 1.73 -2.02
C ILE A 120 -15.32 1.74 -2.30
N ARG A 121 -15.75 2.78 -3.01
CA ARG A 121 -17.11 2.93 -3.52
C ARG A 121 -17.08 3.09 -5.04
N THR A 122 -17.84 2.28 -5.74
CA THR A 122 -17.96 2.38 -7.20
C THR A 122 -18.85 3.55 -7.60
N ALA A 123 -18.79 3.95 -8.88
CA ALA A 123 -19.70 4.93 -9.45
C ALA A 123 -21.18 4.49 -9.36
N ASN A 124 -21.44 3.18 -9.30
CA ASN A 124 -22.78 2.61 -9.12
C ASN A 124 -23.30 2.68 -7.68
N GLY A 125 -22.48 3.18 -6.74
CA GLY A 125 -22.83 3.27 -5.32
C GLY A 125 -22.59 1.98 -4.53
N GLU A 126 -21.95 0.98 -5.13
CA GLU A 126 -21.56 -0.25 -4.43
C GLU A 126 -20.33 0.04 -3.58
N GLU A 127 -20.37 -0.34 -2.30
CA GLU A 127 -19.27 -0.13 -1.36
C GLU A 127 -18.76 -1.47 -0.85
N GLY A 128 -17.44 -1.61 -0.81
CA GLY A 128 -16.79 -2.78 -0.24
C GLY A 128 -15.28 -2.71 -0.33
N TYR A 129 -14.62 -3.81 0.00
CA TYR A 129 -13.18 -3.92 0.11
C TYR A 129 -12.57 -4.43 -1.18
N ALA A 130 -11.57 -3.71 -1.68
CA ALA A 130 -10.80 -4.10 -2.83
C ALA A 130 -9.32 -4.09 -2.50
N TYR A 131 -8.55 -4.86 -3.26
CA TYR A 131 -7.11 -4.94 -3.10
C TYR A 131 -6.44 -3.62 -3.50
N ALA A 132 -5.71 -3.02 -2.57
CA ALA A 132 -5.01 -1.74 -2.73
C ALA A 132 -3.99 -1.77 -3.87
N GLN A 133 -3.32 -2.92 -4.09
CA GLN A 133 -2.33 -3.11 -5.16
C GLN A 133 -2.89 -2.83 -6.57
N TYR A 134 -4.22 -2.95 -6.75
CA TYR A 134 -4.88 -2.69 -8.03
C TYR A 134 -5.53 -1.31 -8.09
N LEU A 135 -5.29 -0.45 -7.11
CA LEU A 135 -5.86 0.88 -7.01
C LEU A 135 -4.75 1.92 -7.06
N SER A 136 -4.85 2.84 -8.02
CA SER A 136 -3.89 3.94 -8.18
C SER A 136 -4.59 5.27 -7.92
N PRO A 137 -4.11 6.12 -7.00
CA PRO A 137 -4.67 7.47 -6.84
C PRO A 137 -4.51 8.28 -8.14
N MET A 138 -5.55 9.05 -8.49
CA MET A 138 -5.58 9.93 -9.67
C MET A 138 -5.13 11.37 -9.35
#